data_AF-A0A7X7NK85-F1
#
_entry.id   AF-A0A7X7NK85-F1
#
_cell.length_a   1.000
_cell.length_b   1.000
_cell.length_c   1.000
_cell.angle_alpha   90.00
_cell.angle_beta   90.00
_cell.angle_gamma   90.00
#
_symmetry.space_group_name_H-M   'P 1'
#
loop_
_entity.id
_entity.type
_entity.pdbx_description
1 polymer ?
#
loop_
_entity_poly.entity_id
_entity_poly.type
_entity_poly.pdbx_seq_one_letter_code
_entity_poly.pdbx_strand_id
1 'polypeptide(L)'
;METRFKNLKRLYASIKEITEKLLDDFSDENLNRSLSERTVLLEQVKLEEDALAGSRESFNQECRSLKNEIKMLILSINQLDKETELKIKAGMEQVRSEMSKLSSKSNAALAYSAHRRS
;
A
#
# COMPACT_ATOMS: atom_id res chain seq x y z
N MET A 1 13.87 2.76 -26.21
CA MET A 1 14.07 1.79 -25.11
C MET A 1 14.45 2.49 -23.82
N GLU A 2 15.49 3.33 -23.83
CA GLU A 2 15.82 4.24 -22.73
C GLU A 2 14.60 5.05 -22.26
N THR A 3 13.79 5.58 -23.19
CA THR A 3 12.51 6.24 -22.88
C THR A 3 11.53 5.35 -22.11
N ARG A 4 11.48 4.04 -22.41
CA ARG A 4 10.60 3.07 -21.77
C ARG A 4 11.08 2.77 -20.34
N PHE A 5 12.38 2.58 -20.15
CA PHE A 5 12.97 2.47 -18.81
C PHE A 5 12.80 3.76 -17.98
N LYS A 6 12.93 4.94 -18.60
CA LYS A 6 12.63 6.23 -17.95
C LYS A 6 11.16 6.33 -17.55
N ASN A 7 10.24 5.86 -18.40
CA ASN A 7 8.82 5.78 -18.08
C ASN A 7 8.55 4.84 -16.91
N LEU A 8 9.09 3.62 -16.94
CA LEU A 8 8.94 2.65 -15.84
C LEU A 8 9.47 3.21 -14.52
N LYS A 9 10.68 3.80 -14.54
CA LYS A 9 11.24 4.45 -13.37
C LYS A 9 10.29 5.51 -12.80
N ARG A 10 9.73 6.36 -13.67
CA ARG A 10 8.76 7.39 -13.27
C ARG A 10 7.51 6.75 -12.64
N LEU A 11 6.96 5.71 -13.24
CA LEU A 11 5.76 5.01 -12.73
C LEU A 11 6.02 4.40 -11.35
N TYR A 12 7.12 3.67 -11.18
CA TYR A 12 7.50 3.12 -9.88
C TYR A 12 7.78 4.23 -8.85
N ALA A 13 8.38 5.35 -9.24
CA ALA A 13 8.57 6.49 -8.34
C ALA A 13 7.23 7.09 -7.89
N SER A 14 6.25 7.23 -8.79
CA SER A 14 4.90 7.69 -8.43
C SER A 14 4.17 6.72 -7.51
N ILE A 15 4.29 5.40 -7.74
CA ILE A 15 3.73 4.39 -6.83
C ILE A 15 4.33 4.53 -5.44
N LYS A 16 5.66 4.68 -5.34
CA LYS A 16 6.36 4.90 -4.07
C LYS A 16 5.83 6.16 -3.36
N GLU A 17 5.71 7.27 -4.08
CA GLU A 17 5.22 8.54 -3.52
C GLU A 17 3.79 8.42 -2.98
N ILE A 18 2.91 7.72 -3.70
CA ILE A 18 1.53 7.48 -3.24
C ILE A 18 1.53 6.64 -1.96
N THR A 19 2.37 5.60 -1.87
CA THR A 19 2.45 4.77 -0.67
C THR A 19 3.04 5.54 0.52
N GLU A 20 4.03 6.43 0.29
CA GLU A 20 4.56 7.33 1.33
C GLU A 20 3.48 8.27 1.85
N LYS A 21 2.73 8.93 0.97
CA LYS A 21 1.62 9.82 1.35
C LYS A 21 0.52 9.09 2.14
N LEU A 22 0.20 7.85 1.76
CA LEU A 22 -0.75 7.02 2.49
C LEU A 22 -0.27 6.73 3.91
N LEU A 23 1.03 6.47 4.10
CA LEU A 23 1.60 6.21 5.40
C LEU A 23 1.64 7.47 6.28
N ASP A 24 1.91 8.63 5.70
CA ASP A 24 1.94 9.92 6.39
C ASP A 24 0.55 10.33 6.90
N ASP A 25 -0.48 10.20 6.06
CA ASP A 25 -1.87 10.55 6.39
C ASP A 25 -2.83 9.37 6.16
N PHE A 26 -2.80 8.44 7.11
CA PHE A 26 -3.57 7.20 6.99
C PHE A 26 -5.02 7.40 7.44
N SER A 27 -5.94 7.39 6.48
CA SER A 27 -7.39 7.44 6.66
C SER A 27 -8.08 6.52 5.66
N ASP A 28 -9.33 6.15 5.92
CA ASP A 28 -10.11 5.30 5.00
C ASP A 28 -10.31 5.95 3.62
N GLU A 29 -10.50 7.28 3.58
CA GLU A 29 -10.63 8.03 2.33
C GLU A 29 -9.31 8.03 1.54
N ASN A 30 -8.18 8.28 2.22
CA ASN A 30 -6.87 8.27 1.58
C ASN A 30 -6.48 6.86 1.15
N LEU A 31 -6.80 5.83 1.94
CA LEU A 31 -6.54 4.43 1.59
C LEU A 31 -7.23 4.06 0.27
N ASN A 32 -8.53 4.35 0.14
CA ASN A 32 -9.28 4.04 -1.07
C ASN A 32 -8.78 4.85 -2.28
N ARG A 33 -8.46 6.14 -2.09
CA ARG A 33 -7.88 6.99 -3.14
C ARG A 33 -6.52 6.44 -3.60
N SER A 34 -5.62 6.18 -2.67
CA SER A 34 -4.28 5.64 -2.94
C SER A 34 -4.33 4.28 -3.61
N LEU A 35 -5.24 3.38 -3.21
CA LEU A 35 -5.43 2.08 -3.86
C LEU A 35 -5.89 2.24 -5.32
N SER A 36 -6.85 3.13 -5.57
CA SER A 36 -7.33 3.42 -6.92
C SER A 36 -6.22 3.98 -7.82
N GLU A 37 -5.48 4.99 -7.34
CA GLU A 37 -4.37 5.60 -8.08
C GLU A 37 -3.24 4.59 -8.34
N ARG A 38 -2.86 3.78 -7.34
CA ARG A 38 -1.86 2.72 -7.49
C ARG A 38 -2.29 1.67 -8.51
N THR A 39 -3.57 1.31 -8.55
CA THR A 39 -4.10 0.33 -9.51
C THR A 39 -3.89 0.80 -10.95
N VAL A 40 -4.24 2.05 -11.23
CA VAL A 40 -4.03 2.68 -12.55
C VAL A 40 -2.55 2.72 -12.93
N LEU A 41 -1.66 3.04 -11.97
CA LEU A 41 -0.22 3.05 -12.23
C LEU A 41 0.35 1.64 -12.47
N LEU A 42 -0.11 0.63 -11.75
CA LEU A 42 0.31 -0.77 -11.94
C LEU A 42 -0.13 -1.31 -13.29
N GLU A 43 -1.31 -0.93 -13.77
CA GLU A 43 -1.74 -1.24 -15.14
C GLU A 43 -0.79 -0.62 -16.18
N GLN A 44 -0.38 0.63 -15.98
CA GLN A 44 0.60 1.28 -16.85
C GLN A 44 1.99 0.63 -16.77
N VAL A 45 2.43 0.23 -15.58
CA VAL A 45 3.68 -0.53 -15.38
C VAL A 45 3.64 -1.81 -16.18
N LYS A 46 2.54 -2.58 -16.09
CA LYS A 46 2.36 -3.82 -16.83
C LYS A 46 2.50 -3.61 -18.33
N LEU A 47 1.84 -2.59 -18.88
CA LEU A 47 1.93 -2.26 -20.31
C LEU A 47 3.37 -1.94 -20.75
N GLU A 48 4.12 -1.20 -19.93
CA GLU A 48 5.51 -0.85 -20.22
C GLU A 48 6.46 -2.06 -20.07
N GLU A 49 6.22 -2.95 -19.10
CA GLU A 49 6.97 -4.20 -18.92
C GLU A 49 6.74 -5.19 -20.06
N ASP A 50 5.49 -5.38 -20.47
CA ASP A 50 5.12 -6.24 -21.61
C ASP A 50 5.78 -5.73 -22.91
N ALA A 51 5.78 -4.41 -23.12
CA ALA A 51 6.44 -3.78 -24.27
C ALA A 51 7.97 -3.97 -24.27
N LEU A 52 8.60 -4.10 -23.09
CA LEU A 52 10.03 -4.39 -22.97
C LEU A 52 10.34 -5.88 -23.16
N ALA A 53 9.48 -6.77 -22.68
CA ALA A 53 9.65 -8.22 -22.81
C ALA A 53 9.68 -8.70 -24.27
N GLY A 54 8.97 -8.01 -25.16
CA GLY A 54 8.95 -8.29 -26.60
C GLY A 54 10.22 -7.85 -27.37
N SER A 55 11.16 -7.15 -26.73
CA SER A 55 12.36 -6.63 -27.40
C SER A 55 13.59 -7.54 -27.23
N ARG A 56 14.12 -8.07 -28.34
CA ARG A 56 15.43 -8.76 -28.38
C ARG A 56 16.54 -7.73 -28.54
N GLU A 57 17.45 -7.64 -27.56
CA GLU A 57 18.79 -6.98 -27.60
C GLU A 57 18.75 -5.42 -27.72
N SER A 58 19.68 -4.57 -27.25
CA SER A 58 21.01 -4.66 -26.62
C SER A 58 21.03 -3.76 -25.37
N PHE A 59 21.61 -4.23 -24.25
CA PHE A 59 21.67 -3.46 -23.00
C PHE A 59 22.85 -2.48 -23.01
N ASN A 60 22.59 -1.23 -23.38
CA ASN A 60 23.55 -0.15 -23.12
C ASN A 60 23.71 0.08 -21.60
N GLN A 61 24.79 0.77 -21.18
CA GLN A 61 25.09 1.00 -19.76
C GLN A 61 24.00 1.80 -19.04
N GLU A 62 23.35 2.74 -19.74
CA GLU A 62 22.28 3.58 -19.19
C GLU A 62 21.02 2.75 -18.85
N CYS A 63 20.61 1.83 -19.72
CA CYS A 63 19.51 0.89 -19.45
C CYS A 63 19.81 -0.01 -18.24
N ARG A 64 21.09 -0.38 -18.02
CA ARG A 64 21.49 -1.12 -16.81
C ARG A 64 21.35 -0.26 -15.55
N SER A 65 21.77 1.00 -15.59
CA SER A 65 21.59 1.94 -14.46
C SER A 65 20.11 2.12 -14.12
N LEU A 66 19.28 2.40 -15.13
CA LEU A 66 17.84 2.58 -14.94
C LEU A 66 17.17 1.33 -14.38
N LYS A 67 17.57 0.13 -14.83
CA LYS A 67 17.06 -1.13 -14.27
C LYS A 67 17.43 -1.31 -12.80
N ASN A 68 18.64 -0.94 -12.41
CA ASN A 68 19.06 -0.97 -11.00
C ASN A 68 18.25 0.02 -10.16
N GLU A 69 18.03 1.24 -10.66
CA GLU A 69 17.20 2.24 -9.98
C GLU A 69 15.74 1.78 -9.81
N ILE A 70 15.15 1.19 -10.87
CA ILE A 70 13.82 0.57 -10.81
C ILE A 70 13.79 -0.54 -9.76
N LYS A 71 14.82 -1.40 -9.71
CA LYS A 71 14.91 -2.46 -8.69
C LYS A 71 14.94 -1.87 -7.27
N MET A 72 15.67 -0.78 -7.06
CA MET A 72 15.70 -0.10 -5.76
C MET A 72 14.33 0.50 -5.40
N LEU A 73 13.61 1.06 -6.38
CA LEU A 73 12.25 1.55 -6.18
C LEU A 73 11.30 0.41 -5.79
N ILE A 74 11.35 -0.73 -6.49
CA ILE A 74 10.53 -1.91 -6.17
C ILE A 74 10.80 -2.40 -4.74
N LEU A 75 12.08 -2.50 -4.33
CA LEU A 75 12.44 -2.88 -2.97
C LEU A 75 11.90 -1.89 -1.92
N SER A 76 11.98 -0.58 -2.21
CA SER A 76 11.42 0.46 -1.35
C SER A 76 9.90 0.36 -1.24
N ILE A 77 9.19 0.14 -2.35
CA ILE A 77 7.73 -0.02 -2.36
C ILE A 77 7.33 -1.25 -1.53
N ASN A 78 8.02 -2.38 -1.71
CA ASN A 78 7.76 -3.59 -0.94
C ASN A 78 7.95 -3.37 0.57
N GLN A 79 8.90 -2.53 0.97
CA GLN A 79 9.10 -2.18 2.38
C GLN A 79 7.95 -1.29 2.90
N LEU A 80 7.53 -0.29 2.13
CA LEU A 80 6.40 0.57 2.47
C LEU A 80 5.08 -0.20 2.53
N ASP A 81 4.89 -1.20 1.65
CA ASP A 81 3.71 -2.06 1.65
C ASP A 81 3.65 -2.93 2.92
N LYS A 82 4.80 -3.42 3.41
CA LYS A 82 4.87 -4.11 4.71
C LYS A 82 4.52 -3.17 5.87
N GLU A 83 4.99 -1.94 5.85
CA GLU A 83 4.64 -0.93 6.86
C GLU A 83 3.15 -0.60 6.84
N THR A 84 2.57 -0.50 5.63
CA THR A 84 1.14 -0.29 5.44
C THR A 84 0.34 -1.46 6.02
N GLU A 85 0.77 -2.70 5.74
CA GLU A 85 0.15 -3.91 6.30
C GLU A 85 0.20 -3.93 7.83
N LEU A 86 1.34 -3.56 8.44
CA LEU A 86 1.47 -3.46 9.89
C LEU A 86 0.55 -2.40 10.49
N LYS A 87 0.43 -1.24 9.83
CA LYS A 87 -0.47 -0.15 10.28
C LYS A 87 -1.93 -0.58 10.24
N ILE A 88 -2.34 -1.28 9.17
CA ILE A 88 -3.68 -1.86 9.05
C ILE A 88 -3.93 -2.88 10.18
N LYS A 89 -3.00 -3.81 10.40
CA LYS A 89 -3.12 -4.83 11.46
C LYS A 89 -3.29 -4.20 12.84
N ALA A 90 -2.47 -3.20 13.16
CA ALA A 90 -2.57 -2.46 14.43
C ALA A 90 -3.94 -1.77 14.58
N GLY A 91 -4.44 -1.14 13.51
CA GLY A 91 -5.78 -0.54 13.50
C GLY A 91 -6.90 -1.55 13.74
N MET A 92 -6.84 -2.72 13.10
CA MET A 92 -7.84 -3.80 13.30
C MET A 92 -7.79 -4.37 14.72
N GLU A 93 -6.61 -4.52 15.30
CA GLU A 93 -6.45 -4.95 16.69
C GLU A 93 -7.02 -3.94 17.68
N GLN A 94 -6.82 -2.65 17.43
CA GLN A 94 -7.42 -1.59 18.23
C GLN A 94 -8.95 -1.64 18.17
N VAL A 95 -9.54 -1.71 16.96
CA VAL A 95 -10.99 -1.84 16.78
C VAL A 95 -11.53 -3.07 17.52
N ARG A 96 -10.85 -4.22 17.40
CA ARG A 96 -11.23 -5.45 18.11
C ARG A 96 -11.20 -5.25 19.63
N SER A 97 -10.17 -4.60 20.16
CA SER A 97 -10.04 -4.28 21.60
C SER A 97 -11.18 -3.39 22.08
N GLU A 98 -11.51 -2.35 21.32
CA GLU A 98 -12.61 -1.42 21.63
C GLU A 98 -13.97 -2.12 21.60
N MET A 99 -14.22 -2.99 20.61
CA MET A 99 -15.44 -3.80 20.55
C MET A 99 -15.57 -4.75 21.75
N SER A 100 -14.48 -5.42 22.17
CA SER A 100 -14.50 -6.27 23.38
C SER A 100 -14.75 -5.48 24.66
N LYS A 101 -14.19 -4.26 24.78
CA LYS A 101 -14.47 -3.36 25.90
C LYS A 101 -15.93 -2.89 25.90
N LEU A 102 -16.50 -2.62 24.73
CA LEU A 102 -17.90 -2.25 24.60
C LEU A 102 -18.84 -3.41 24.98
N SER A 103 -18.55 -4.63 24.54
CA SER A 103 -19.39 -5.79 24.89
C SER A 103 -19.35 -6.10 26.39
N SER A 104 -18.18 -6.03 27.01
CA SER A 104 -18.02 -6.23 28.46
C SER A 104 -18.73 -5.15 29.29
N LYS A 105 -18.65 -3.87 28.88
CA LYS A 105 -19.42 -2.78 29.51
C LYS A 105 -20.92 -2.96 29.36
N SER A 106 -21.38 -3.38 28.17
CA SER A 106 -22.79 -3.64 27.89
C SER A 106 -23.34 -4.78 28.76
N ASN A 107 -22.61 -5.89 28.85
CA ASN A 107 -22.98 -7.04 29.69
C ASN A 107 -23.01 -6.68 31.18
N ALA A 108 -22.06 -5.87 31.65
CA ALA A 108 -22.07 -5.37 33.01
C ALA A 108 -23.30 -4.49 33.28
N ALA A 109 -23.64 -3.57 32.37
CA ALA A 109 -24.82 -2.71 32.51
C ALA A 109 -26.13 -3.50 32.53
N LEU A 110 -26.23 -4.56 31.72
CA LEU A 110 -27.36 -5.49 31.72
C LEU A 110 -27.47 -6.26 33.05
N ALA A 111 -26.35 -6.78 33.57
CA ALA A 111 -26.32 -7.47 34.86
C ALA A 111 -26.71 -6.54 36.03
N TYR A 112 -26.21 -5.30 36.06
CA TYR A 112 -26.59 -4.30 37.05
C TYR A 112 -28.08 -3.95 36.98
N SER A 113 -28.65 -3.86 35.77
CA SER A 113 -30.07 -3.57 35.57
C SER A 113 -30.97 -4.73 36.02
N ALA A 114 -30.54 -5.97 35.81
CA ALA A 114 -31.26 -7.15 36.28
C ALA A 114 -31.24 -7.26 37.82
N HIS A 115 -30.10 -6.99 38.45
CA HIS A 115 -29.96 -7.05 39.92
C HIS A 115 -30.76 -5.97 40.65
N ARG A 116 -30.98 -4.79 40.05
CA ARG A 116 -31.84 -3.74 40.63
C ARG A 116 -33.34 -4.05 40.58
N ARG A 117 -33.76 -5.04 39.79
CA ARG A 117 -35.18 -5.44 39.64
C ARG A 117 -35.55 -6.67 40.48
N SER A 118 -34.58 -7.37 41.07
CA SER A 118 -34.78 -8.47 42.04
C SER A 118 -34.80 -7.92 43.46
#